data_AF-A0A4S4MVU1-F1
#
_entry.id   AF-A0A4S4MVU1-F1
#
_cell.length_a   1.000
_cell.length_b   1.000
_cell.length_c   1.000
_cell.angle_alpha   90.00
_cell.angle_beta   90.00
_cell.angle_gamma   90.00
#
_symmetry.space_group_name_H-M   'P 1'
#
loop_
_entity.id
_entity.type
_entity.pdbx_description
1 polymer ?
#
loop_
_entity_poly.entity_id
_entity_poly.type
_entity_poly.pdbx_seq_one_letter_code
_entity_poly.pdbx_strand_id
1 'polypeptide(L)'
;TIIPRTSAISRQDLIASAERIYFRYLSPAGNTVGSDENHEIYLPPSLRVHSFPLNSTSEPKTQNEMSIMAQVPDMFHSQKEYCFRAMEQDAFPRFLRAKAFGNLTPVSALVRLVVGLIFLWIALSVGFSLIFLDVHPKSKRFFLFIPFTFAVLFLISHQYELDPILVFFGQSESTPFRTLRIKEPYVRKLLIGRAIWVTLLVAACVAALTLLFWAVPGYRL
;
A
#
# COMPACT_ATOMS: atom_id res chain seq x y z
N THR A 1 -5.40 -16.97 10.91
CA THR A 1 -5.60 -16.52 12.29
C THR A 1 -6.80 -17.24 12.86
N ILE A 2 -6.61 -18.10 13.86
CA ILE A 2 -7.73 -18.75 14.56
C ILE A 2 -8.28 -17.70 15.52
N ILE A 3 -9.48 -17.19 15.27
CA ILE A 3 -10.15 -16.28 16.20
C ILE A 3 -10.56 -17.14 17.41
N PRO A 4 -10.03 -16.87 18.62
CA PRO A 4 -10.40 -17.64 19.80
C PRO A 4 -11.91 -17.49 20.03
N ARG A 5 -12.62 -18.62 20.12
CA ARG A 5 -14.06 -18.63 20.32
C ARG A 5 -14.38 -18.61 21.81
N THR A 6 -15.26 -17.71 22.22
CA THR A 6 -15.74 -17.59 23.60
C THR A 6 -16.85 -18.58 23.94
N SER A 7 -17.52 -19.19 22.95
CA SER A 7 -18.59 -20.18 23.14
C SER A 7 -18.72 -21.15 21.95
N ALA A 8 -19.43 -22.26 22.17
CA ALA A 8 -19.84 -23.17 21.10
C ALA A 8 -20.84 -22.48 20.16
N ILE A 9 -20.67 -22.65 18.84
CA ILE A 9 -21.55 -22.04 17.83
C ILE A 9 -22.90 -22.73 17.89
N SER A 10 -23.94 -21.98 18.24
CA SER A 10 -25.30 -22.48 18.22
C SER A 10 -25.87 -22.43 16.79
N ARG A 11 -26.91 -23.23 16.61
CA ARG A 11 -27.76 -23.23 15.42
C ARG A 11 -28.35 -21.85 15.13
N GLN A 12 -28.76 -21.13 16.17
CA GLN A 12 -29.32 -19.79 16.07
C GLN A 12 -28.27 -18.75 15.63
N ASP A 13 -27.02 -18.89 16.08
CA ASP A 13 -25.92 -18.00 15.70
C ASP A 13 -25.61 -18.07 14.20
N LEU A 14 -25.71 -19.27 13.60
CA LEU A 14 -25.52 -19.45 12.17
C LEU A 14 -26.61 -18.73 11.37
N ILE A 15 -27.87 -18.84 11.80
CA ILE A 15 -28.99 -18.14 11.18
C ILE A 15 -28.81 -16.63 11.31
N ALA A 16 -28.51 -16.13 12.50
CA ALA A 16 -28.26 -14.70 12.74
C ALA A 16 -27.10 -14.15 11.90
N SER A 17 -26.00 -14.92 11.76
CA SER A 17 -24.88 -14.54 10.90
C SER A 17 -25.30 -14.49 9.42
N ALA A 18 -26.05 -15.48 8.94
CA ALA A 18 -26.50 -15.53 7.55
C ALA A 18 -27.48 -14.39 7.23
N GLU A 19 -28.42 -14.11 8.13
CA GLU A 19 -29.35 -13.00 8.05
C GLU A 19 -28.60 -11.66 7.98
N ARG A 20 -27.59 -11.47 8.84
CA ARG A 20 -26.74 -10.27 8.84
C ARG A 20 -25.98 -10.09 7.53
N ILE A 21 -25.41 -11.16 6.98
CA ILE A 21 -24.71 -11.12 5.67
C ILE A 21 -25.70 -10.70 4.58
N TYR A 22 -26.89 -11.31 4.56
CA TYR A 22 -27.92 -10.99 3.58
C TYR A 22 -28.30 -9.51 3.61
N PHE A 23 -28.70 -8.99 4.77
CA PHE A 23 -29.16 -7.60 4.87
C PHE A 23 -28.06 -6.58 4.64
N ARG A 24 -26.80 -6.89 5.01
CA ARG A 24 -25.68 -5.96 4.83
C ARG A 24 -25.14 -5.92 3.40
N TYR A 25 -25.13 -7.04 2.68
CA TYR A 25 -24.40 -7.17 1.41
C TYR A 25 -25.25 -7.61 0.20
N LEU A 26 -26.38 -8.28 0.41
CA LEU A 26 -27.14 -8.95 -0.66
C LEU A 26 -28.56 -8.41 -0.85
N SER A 27 -29.14 -7.76 0.16
CA SER A 27 -30.50 -7.24 0.11
C SER A 27 -30.54 -5.89 -0.63
N PRO A 28 -31.43 -5.70 -1.62
CA PRO A 28 -31.62 -4.40 -2.29
C PRO A 28 -32.22 -3.34 -1.35
N ALA A 29 -32.94 -3.80 -0.32
CA ALA A 29 -33.71 -2.99 0.61
C ALA A 29 -32.93 -2.55 1.86
N GLY A 30 -31.68 -3.00 2.04
CA GLY A 30 -30.77 -2.52 3.09
C GLY A 30 -30.35 -1.05 2.91
N ASN A 31 -30.72 -0.44 1.78
CA ASN A 31 -30.66 0.99 1.50
C ASN A 31 -31.73 1.75 2.29
N THR A 32 -31.65 1.75 3.62
CA THR A 32 -32.39 2.72 4.43
C THR A 32 -31.91 4.12 4.05
N VAL A 33 -32.81 4.97 3.60
CA VAL A 33 -32.54 6.40 3.38
C VAL A 33 -31.97 6.99 4.68
N GLY A 34 -30.66 7.24 4.72
CA GLY A 34 -29.94 7.70 5.93
C GLY A 34 -28.76 6.82 6.39
N SER A 35 -28.50 5.67 5.77
CA SER A 35 -27.25 4.91 5.99
C SER A 35 -26.16 5.40 5.02
N ASP A 36 -25.16 6.12 5.53
CA ASP A 36 -24.00 6.59 4.75
C ASP A 36 -23.11 5.47 4.15
N GLU A 37 -23.42 4.20 4.43
CA GLU A 37 -22.62 3.05 4.03
C GLU A 37 -23.44 2.06 3.20
N ASN A 38 -23.53 2.30 1.88
CA ASN A 38 -24.05 1.33 0.92
C ASN A 38 -22.99 0.25 0.69
N HIS A 39 -23.16 -0.92 1.31
CA HIS A 39 -22.29 -2.09 1.13
C HIS A 39 -22.89 -3.16 0.22
N GLU A 40 -23.90 -2.81 -0.58
CA GLU A 40 -24.49 -3.74 -1.53
C GLU A 40 -23.45 -4.19 -2.57
N ILE A 41 -23.32 -5.51 -2.72
CA ILE A 41 -22.41 -6.08 -3.71
C ILE A 41 -23.13 -6.17 -5.05
N TYR A 42 -22.49 -5.67 -6.10
CA TYR A 42 -23.01 -5.82 -7.45
C TYR A 42 -23.00 -7.30 -7.87
N LEU A 43 -24.19 -7.87 -8.05
CA LEU A 43 -24.40 -9.25 -8.48
C LEU A 43 -25.20 -9.31 -9.79
N PRO A 44 -24.84 -10.23 -10.71
CA PRO A 44 -25.63 -10.49 -11.90
C PRO A 44 -27.02 -11.00 -11.51
N PRO A 45 -28.07 -10.76 -12.32
CA PRO A 45 -29.44 -11.10 -11.97
C PRO A 45 -29.65 -12.56 -11.54
N SER A 46 -28.89 -13.50 -12.11
CA SER A 46 -28.96 -14.93 -11.79
C SER A 46 -28.46 -15.30 -10.39
N LEU A 47 -27.65 -14.45 -9.75
CA LEU A 47 -27.09 -14.69 -8.42
C LEU A 47 -27.73 -13.82 -7.32
N ARG A 48 -28.71 -12.98 -7.68
CA ARG A 48 -29.39 -12.11 -6.72
C ARG A 48 -30.32 -12.92 -5.81
N VAL A 49 -30.35 -12.54 -4.54
CA VAL A 49 -31.20 -13.13 -3.53
C VAL A 49 -32.28 -12.11 -3.14
N HIS A 50 -33.53 -12.40 -3.46
CA HIS A 50 -34.63 -11.43 -3.29
C HIS A 50 -35.22 -11.40 -1.88
N SER A 51 -35.10 -12.49 -1.12
CA SER A 51 -35.56 -12.58 0.26
C SER A 51 -34.73 -13.60 1.04
N PHE A 52 -34.65 -13.39 2.34
CA PHE A 52 -34.05 -14.35 3.26
C PHE A 52 -35.15 -15.24 3.87
N PRO A 53 -35.04 -16.58 3.78
CA PRO A 53 -36.13 -17.50 4.14
C PRO A 53 -36.19 -17.87 5.63
N LEU A 54 -35.22 -17.48 6.46
CA LEU A 54 -35.16 -17.80 7.88
C LEU A 54 -35.26 -16.51 8.73
N ASN A 55 -35.54 -16.66 10.02
CA ASN A 55 -35.57 -15.54 10.97
C ASN A 55 -34.77 -15.92 12.23
N SER A 56 -33.84 -15.07 12.65
CA SER A 56 -33.04 -15.31 13.87
C SER A 56 -33.81 -15.17 15.18
N THR A 57 -35.06 -14.70 15.16
CA THR A 57 -35.91 -14.51 16.35
C THR A 57 -36.73 -15.75 16.69
N SER A 58 -36.96 -16.64 15.72
CA SER A 58 -37.78 -17.84 15.88
C SER A 58 -37.01 -19.09 15.51
N GLU A 59 -37.12 -20.16 16.30
CA GLU A 59 -36.58 -21.46 15.90
C GLU A 59 -37.34 -21.99 14.67
N PRO A 60 -36.63 -22.67 13.74
CA PRO A 60 -37.25 -23.29 12.57
C PRO A 60 -38.18 -24.43 13.03
N LYS A 61 -39.47 -24.33 12.69
CA LYS A 61 -40.51 -25.29 13.11
C LYS A 61 -40.96 -26.19 11.98
N THR A 62 -40.84 -25.74 10.74
CA THR A 62 -41.29 -26.51 9.57
C THR A 62 -40.17 -27.36 8.99
N GLN A 63 -40.52 -28.48 8.34
CA GLN A 63 -39.58 -29.35 7.65
C GLN A 63 -38.76 -28.59 6.58
N ASN A 64 -39.38 -27.59 5.94
CA ASN A 64 -38.72 -26.73 4.96
C ASN A 64 -37.69 -25.78 5.61
N GLU A 65 -38.01 -25.15 6.74
CA GLU A 65 -37.05 -24.29 7.44
C GLU A 65 -35.85 -25.11 7.96
N MET A 66 -36.09 -26.34 8.44
CA MET A 66 -35.01 -27.24 8.87
C MET A 66 -34.10 -27.67 7.71
N SER A 67 -34.65 -27.89 6.50
CA SER A 67 -33.84 -28.25 5.34
C SER A 67 -33.01 -27.07 4.82
N ILE A 68 -33.58 -25.85 4.83
CA ILE A 68 -32.85 -24.62 4.49
C ILE A 68 -31.77 -24.34 5.54
N MET A 69 -32.07 -24.56 6.82
CA MET A 69 -31.11 -24.42 7.90
C MET A 69 -29.86 -25.27 7.68
N ALA A 70 -30.04 -26.51 7.21
CA ALA A 70 -28.92 -27.40 6.90
C ALA A 70 -28.03 -26.85 5.77
N GLN A 71 -28.57 -25.99 4.90
CA GLN A 71 -27.84 -25.38 3.78
C GLN A 71 -27.17 -24.05 4.16
N VAL A 72 -27.51 -23.44 5.30
CA VAL A 72 -26.98 -22.14 5.76
C VAL A 72 -25.45 -22.03 5.65
N PRO A 73 -24.64 -23.06 6.01
CA PRO A 73 -23.18 -22.98 5.88
C PRO A 73 -22.68 -22.68 4.45
N ASP A 74 -23.38 -23.18 3.43
CA ASP A 74 -22.98 -23.06 2.01
C ASP A 74 -23.97 -22.25 1.16
N MET A 75 -25.01 -21.68 1.76
CA MET A 75 -26.11 -21.00 1.07
C MET A 75 -25.65 -19.83 0.18
N PHE A 76 -24.57 -19.12 0.54
CA PHE A 76 -24.01 -18.00 -0.24
C PHE A 76 -22.77 -18.35 -1.05
N HIS A 77 -22.53 -19.64 -1.31
CA HIS A 77 -21.31 -20.09 -1.97
C HIS A 77 -21.13 -19.48 -3.37
N SER A 78 -22.18 -19.44 -4.18
CA SER A 78 -22.11 -18.91 -5.55
C SER A 78 -21.86 -17.40 -5.60
N GLN A 79 -22.48 -16.63 -4.69
CA GLN A 79 -22.24 -15.19 -4.55
C GLN A 79 -20.80 -14.92 -4.09
N LYS A 80 -20.32 -15.68 -3.10
CA LYS A 80 -18.94 -15.57 -2.61
C LYS A 80 -17.93 -15.84 -3.72
N GLU A 81 -18.11 -16.90 -4.49
CA GLU A 81 -17.22 -17.26 -5.59
C GLU A 81 -17.20 -16.18 -6.69
N TYR A 82 -18.36 -15.64 -7.03
CA TYR A 82 -18.45 -14.53 -7.98
C TYR A 82 -17.69 -13.29 -7.49
N CYS A 83 -17.90 -12.90 -6.23
CA CYS A 83 -17.21 -11.76 -5.62
C CYS A 83 -15.70 -11.97 -5.57
N PHE A 84 -15.26 -13.19 -5.21
CA PHE A 84 -13.85 -13.55 -5.19
C PHE A 84 -13.22 -13.39 -6.56
N ARG A 85 -13.83 -13.95 -7.60
CA ARG A 85 -13.33 -13.83 -8.98
C ARG A 85 -13.34 -12.39 -9.48
N ALA A 86 -14.38 -11.62 -9.19
CA ALA A 86 -14.46 -10.21 -9.55
C ALA A 86 -13.34 -9.39 -8.88
N MET A 87 -13.08 -9.63 -7.60
CA MET A 87 -11.96 -9.00 -6.87
C MET A 87 -10.60 -9.43 -7.42
N GLU A 88 -10.43 -10.71 -7.73
CA GLU A 88 -9.19 -11.26 -8.28
C GLU A 88 -8.88 -10.68 -9.66
N GLN A 89 -9.90 -10.48 -10.50
CA GLN A 89 -9.74 -9.96 -11.86
C GLN A 89 -9.52 -8.45 -11.90
N ASP A 90 -10.23 -7.66 -11.08
CA ASP A 90 -10.19 -6.19 -11.20
C ASP A 90 -9.45 -5.50 -10.04
N ALA A 91 -9.80 -5.82 -8.79
CA ALA A 91 -9.28 -5.12 -7.63
C ALA A 91 -7.83 -5.53 -7.32
N PHE A 92 -7.50 -6.83 -7.43
CA PHE A 92 -6.21 -7.36 -7.04
C PHE A 92 -5.05 -6.86 -7.93
N PRO A 93 -5.15 -6.82 -9.28
CA PRO A 93 -4.09 -6.27 -10.12
C PRO A 93 -3.87 -4.77 -9.85
N ARG A 94 -4.94 -4.01 -9.60
CA ARG A 94 -4.86 -2.59 -9.22
C ARG A 94 -4.20 -2.41 -7.86
N PHE A 95 -4.54 -3.24 -6.88
CA PHE A 95 -3.90 -3.25 -5.57
C PHE A 95 -2.40 -3.52 -5.69
N LEU A 96 -2.00 -4.55 -6.44
CA LEU A 96 -0.58 -4.82 -6.71
C LEU A 96 0.08 -3.63 -7.41
N ARG A 97 -0.59 -2.99 -8.36
CA ARG A 97 -0.03 -1.82 -9.02
C ARG A 97 0.20 -0.66 -8.05
N ALA A 98 -0.78 -0.39 -7.18
CA ALA A 98 -0.76 0.72 -6.24
C ALA A 98 0.18 0.50 -5.03
N LYS A 99 0.39 -0.75 -4.60
CA LYS A 99 1.16 -1.06 -3.38
C LYS A 99 2.42 -1.88 -3.60
N ALA A 100 2.56 -2.54 -4.73
CA ALA A 100 3.75 -3.32 -5.05
C ALA A 100 4.76 -2.53 -5.91
N PHE A 101 4.31 -1.52 -6.68
CA PHE A 101 5.21 -0.72 -7.51
C PHE A 101 5.70 0.61 -6.90
N GLY A 102 5.26 0.96 -5.71
CA GLY A 102 5.73 2.16 -5.02
C GLY A 102 5.40 2.07 -3.54
N ASN A 103 6.19 2.75 -2.73
CA ASN A 103 5.89 2.93 -1.31
C ASN A 103 5.67 4.40 -0.95
N LEU A 104 5.66 5.29 -1.94
CA LEU A 104 5.38 6.70 -1.80
C LEU A 104 4.05 7.06 -2.44
N THR A 105 3.40 8.07 -1.87
CA THR A 105 2.29 8.76 -2.52
C THR A 105 2.82 9.77 -3.54
N PRO A 106 2.04 10.11 -4.58
CA PRO A 106 2.46 11.09 -5.59
C PRO A 106 2.86 12.44 -4.98
N VAL A 107 2.13 12.89 -3.96
CA VAL A 107 2.41 14.15 -3.24
C VAL A 107 3.77 14.08 -2.53
N SER A 108 4.02 13.01 -1.77
CA SER A 108 5.29 12.83 -1.07
C SER A 108 6.47 12.61 -2.02
N ALA A 109 6.23 12.03 -3.20
CA ALA A 109 7.22 11.95 -4.27
C ALA A 109 7.55 13.34 -4.83
N LEU A 110 6.54 14.19 -5.04
CA LEU A 110 6.72 15.57 -5.52
C LEU A 110 7.49 16.41 -4.48
N VAL A 111 7.15 16.31 -3.20
CA VAL A 111 7.89 17.00 -2.13
C VAL A 111 9.37 16.58 -2.13
N ARG A 112 9.66 15.29 -2.30
CA ARG A 112 11.04 14.80 -2.44
C ARG A 112 11.73 15.38 -3.68
N LEU A 113 11.05 15.51 -4.83
CA LEU A 113 11.63 16.17 -6.00
C LEU A 113 12.10 17.59 -5.67
N VAL A 114 11.23 18.41 -5.07
CA VAL A 114 11.54 19.81 -4.73
C VAL A 114 12.69 19.89 -3.74
N VAL A 115 12.65 19.10 -2.66
CA VAL A 115 13.72 19.06 -1.67
C VAL A 115 15.03 18.56 -2.29
N GLY A 116 14.98 17.54 -3.14
CA GLY A 116 16.12 17.00 -3.86
C GLY A 116 16.79 18.03 -4.77
N LEU A 117 16.01 18.84 -5.50
CA LEU A 117 16.54 19.93 -6.32
C LEU A 117 17.20 21.03 -5.47
N ILE A 118 16.65 21.36 -4.31
CA ILE A 118 17.27 22.32 -3.38
C ILE A 118 18.61 21.79 -2.87
N PHE A 119 18.67 20.53 -2.43
CA PHE A 119 19.93 19.90 -2.01
C PHE A 119 20.94 19.81 -3.14
N LEU A 120 20.50 19.53 -4.37
CA LEU A 120 21.38 19.49 -5.54
C LEU A 120 21.99 20.87 -5.80
N TRP A 121 21.17 21.92 -5.76
CA TRP A 121 21.64 23.29 -5.92
C TRP A 121 22.66 23.67 -4.85
N ILE A 122 22.39 23.34 -3.58
CA ILE A 122 23.35 23.55 -2.47
C ILE A 122 24.64 22.77 -2.70
N ALA A 123 24.55 21.48 -3.06
CA ALA A 123 25.71 20.61 -3.27
C ALA A 123 26.62 21.16 -4.38
N LEU A 124 26.03 21.57 -5.51
CA LEU A 124 26.76 22.17 -6.62
C LEU A 124 27.35 23.52 -6.24
N SER A 125 26.58 24.39 -5.60
CA SER A 125 27.05 25.72 -5.18
C SER A 125 28.24 25.63 -4.22
N VAL A 126 28.15 24.78 -3.19
CA VAL A 126 29.24 24.53 -2.25
C VAL A 126 30.42 23.86 -2.98
N GLY A 127 30.15 22.88 -3.84
CA GLY A 127 31.19 22.18 -4.60
C GLY A 127 32.03 23.11 -5.48
N PHE A 128 31.36 23.94 -6.27
CA PHE A 128 32.04 24.95 -7.10
C PHE A 128 32.77 25.99 -6.25
N SER A 129 32.16 26.46 -5.15
CA SER A 129 32.82 27.40 -4.23
C SER A 129 34.12 26.83 -3.64
N LEU A 130 34.13 25.56 -3.24
CA LEU A 130 35.32 24.90 -2.69
C LEU A 130 36.43 24.66 -3.74
N ILE A 131 36.05 24.48 -5.00
CA ILE A 131 36.98 24.38 -6.13
C ILE A 131 37.59 25.74 -6.44
N PHE A 132 36.75 26.77 -6.57
CA PHE A 132 37.16 28.13 -6.94
C PHE A 132 37.85 28.90 -5.83
N LEU A 133 37.68 28.52 -4.57
CA LEU A 133 38.44 29.09 -3.45
C LEU A 133 39.78 28.36 -3.22
N ASP A 134 40.04 27.29 -3.97
CA ASP A 134 41.17 26.38 -3.79
C ASP A 134 41.40 25.98 -2.31
N VAL A 135 40.35 25.46 -1.67
CA VAL A 135 40.38 25.16 -0.24
C VAL A 135 41.36 24.01 0.09
N HIS A 136 42.29 24.31 1.00
CA HIS A 136 43.21 23.33 1.60
C HIS A 136 42.80 22.95 3.04
N PRO A 137 42.95 21.67 3.45
CA PRO A 137 43.30 20.51 2.62
C PRO A 137 42.16 20.08 1.68
N LYS A 138 42.52 19.49 0.54
CA LYS A 138 41.59 18.97 -0.49
C LYS A 138 40.58 17.94 0.05
N SER A 139 40.89 17.29 1.17
CA SER A 139 39.99 16.35 1.88
C SER A 139 38.68 17.00 2.33
N LYS A 140 38.63 18.33 2.53
CA LYS A 140 37.39 19.05 2.87
C LYS A 140 36.31 18.90 1.78
N ARG A 141 36.69 18.70 0.52
CA ARG A 141 35.75 18.48 -0.59
C ARG A 141 35.04 17.13 -0.49
N PHE A 142 35.61 16.15 0.23
CA PHE A 142 34.96 14.85 0.42
C PHE A 142 33.60 14.99 1.12
N PHE A 143 33.44 15.95 2.03
CA PHE A 143 32.17 16.21 2.73
C PHE A 143 31.00 16.58 1.80
N LEU A 144 31.26 16.91 0.53
CA LEU A 144 30.21 17.07 -0.49
C LEU A 144 29.38 15.79 -0.69
N PHE A 145 29.89 14.62 -0.27
CA PHE A 145 29.10 13.40 -0.28
C PHE A 145 27.79 13.55 0.51
N ILE A 146 27.74 14.37 1.57
CA ILE A 146 26.55 14.55 2.41
C ILE A 146 25.42 15.23 1.63
N PRO A 147 25.58 16.47 1.11
CA PRO A 147 24.52 17.12 0.35
C PRO A 147 24.21 16.38 -0.96
N PHE A 148 25.19 15.75 -1.62
CA PHE A 148 24.91 14.89 -2.78
C PHE A 148 24.10 13.65 -2.42
N THR A 149 24.31 13.05 -1.25
CA THR A 149 23.52 11.90 -0.78
C THR A 149 22.05 12.29 -0.65
N PHE A 150 21.74 13.40 0.03
CA PHE A 150 20.35 13.85 0.15
C PHE A 150 19.74 14.23 -1.20
N ALA A 151 20.47 14.96 -2.04
CA ALA A 151 20.01 15.33 -3.37
C ALA A 151 19.64 14.10 -4.21
N VAL A 152 20.59 13.18 -4.38
CA VAL A 152 20.44 12.00 -5.23
C VAL A 152 19.41 11.04 -4.65
N LEU A 153 19.41 10.83 -3.33
CA LEU A 153 18.41 9.99 -2.66
C LEU A 153 17.00 10.49 -2.97
N PHE A 154 16.73 11.78 -2.81
CA PHE A 154 15.39 12.32 -3.02
C PHE A 154 14.98 12.36 -4.49
N LEU A 155 15.90 12.71 -5.40
CA LEU A 155 15.62 12.73 -6.84
C LEU A 155 15.35 11.33 -7.40
N ILE A 156 16.17 10.34 -7.03
CA ILE A 156 15.95 8.96 -7.46
C ILE A 156 14.70 8.39 -6.78
N SER A 157 14.46 8.68 -5.50
CA SER A 157 13.24 8.23 -4.82
C SER A 157 11.97 8.76 -5.48
N HIS A 158 12.01 10.01 -5.97
CA HIS A 158 10.93 10.56 -6.79
C HIS A 158 10.76 9.79 -8.10
N GLN A 159 11.83 9.61 -8.87
CA GLN A 159 11.79 8.97 -10.18
C GLN A 159 11.26 7.53 -10.17
N TYR A 160 11.52 6.80 -9.08
CA TYR A 160 11.07 5.42 -8.89
C TYR A 160 9.80 5.27 -8.04
N GLU A 161 9.22 6.39 -7.57
CA GLU A 161 8.12 6.43 -6.58
C GLU A 161 8.38 5.52 -5.37
N LEU A 162 9.66 5.41 -4.98
CA LEU A 162 10.14 4.46 -3.99
C LEU A 162 11.20 5.08 -3.10
N ASP A 163 10.93 5.11 -1.80
CA ASP A 163 11.89 5.48 -0.76
C ASP A 163 12.53 4.21 -0.17
N PRO A 164 13.81 3.95 -0.46
CA PRO A 164 14.49 2.74 0.00
C PRO A 164 14.62 2.68 1.53
N ILE A 165 14.73 3.83 2.21
CA ILE A 165 14.87 3.90 3.67
C ILE A 165 13.60 3.34 4.31
N LEU A 166 12.44 3.83 3.88
CA LEU A 166 11.15 3.34 4.39
C LEU A 166 10.96 1.84 4.10
N VAL A 167 11.33 1.37 2.91
CA VAL A 167 11.22 -0.06 2.57
C VAL A 167 12.08 -0.92 3.50
N PHE A 168 13.31 -0.51 3.83
CA PHE A 168 14.17 -1.27 4.75
C PHE A 168 13.61 -1.32 6.17
N PHE A 169 12.89 -0.28 6.61
CA PHE A 169 12.12 -0.31 7.86
C PHE A 169 10.79 -1.07 7.76
N GLY A 170 10.47 -1.66 6.60
CA GLY A 170 9.23 -2.37 6.35
C GLY A 170 8.01 -1.45 6.35
N GLN A 171 8.19 -0.19 6.00
CA GLN A 171 7.16 0.85 5.95
C GLN A 171 6.82 1.24 4.51
N SER A 172 5.56 1.57 4.30
CA SER A 172 5.02 2.11 3.04
C SER A 172 4.00 3.19 3.33
N GLU A 173 3.94 4.22 2.51
CA GLU A 173 3.03 5.34 2.69
C GLU A 173 1.61 5.00 2.19
N SER A 174 0.60 5.30 2.99
CA SER A 174 -0.81 5.12 2.61
C SER A 174 -1.45 6.40 2.13
N THR A 175 -1.23 7.46 2.90
CA THR A 175 -1.64 8.84 2.64
C THR A 175 -0.41 9.70 2.85
N PRO A 176 -0.33 10.90 2.26
CA PRO A 176 0.85 11.75 2.39
C PRO A 176 1.28 11.88 3.85
N PHE A 177 2.54 11.56 4.13
CA PHE A 177 3.22 11.59 5.42
C PHE A 177 2.70 10.61 6.48
N ARG A 178 1.87 9.63 6.10
CA ARG A 178 1.41 8.56 7.00
C ARG A 178 1.86 7.19 6.49
N THR A 179 2.67 6.53 7.31
CA THR A 179 3.21 5.21 6.99
C THR A 179 2.39 4.09 7.60
N LEU A 180 2.36 2.97 6.89
CA LEU A 180 1.82 1.68 7.29
C LEU A 180 2.89 0.60 7.15
N ARG A 181 2.81 -0.40 8.02
CA ARG A 181 3.71 -1.56 7.96
C ARG A 181 3.31 -2.48 6.81
N ILE A 182 4.29 -2.87 6.00
CA ILE A 182 4.12 -3.84 4.92
C ILE A 182 3.96 -5.23 5.56
N LYS A 183 2.73 -5.77 5.51
CA LYS A 183 2.40 -7.10 6.05
C LYS A 183 2.50 -8.22 5.01
N GLU A 184 2.15 -7.91 3.76
CA GLU A 184 2.05 -8.91 2.70
C GLU A 184 3.45 -9.37 2.26
N PRO A 185 3.82 -10.66 2.43
CA PRO A 185 5.17 -11.15 2.13
C PRO A 185 5.56 -11.01 0.66
N TYR A 186 4.61 -11.20 -0.26
CA TYR A 186 4.86 -11.04 -1.69
C TYR A 186 5.23 -9.59 -2.04
N VAL A 187 4.44 -8.62 -1.56
CA VAL A 187 4.70 -7.19 -1.75
C VAL A 187 6.04 -6.79 -1.13
N ARG A 188 6.35 -7.29 0.07
CA ARG A 188 7.62 -7.05 0.75
C ARG A 188 8.82 -7.53 -0.09
N LYS A 189 8.75 -8.73 -0.66
CA LYS A 189 9.84 -9.28 -1.50
C LYS A 189 10.09 -8.40 -2.73
N LEU A 190 9.02 -7.94 -3.38
CA LEU A 190 9.12 -7.08 -4.57
C LEU A 190 9.71 -5.71 -4.23
N LEU A 191 9.22 -5.06 -3.17
CA LEU A 191 9.71 -3.76 -2.76
C LEU A 191 11.16 -3.81 -2.30
N ILE A 192 11.58 -4.86 -1.58
CA ILE A 192 12.98 -5.02 -1.15
C ILE A 192 13.91 -5.14 -2.37
N GLY A 193 13.55 -5.96 -3.36
CA GLY A 193 14.36 -6.10 -4.58
C GLY A 193 14.56 -4.75 -5.29
N ARG A 194 13.50 -3.95 -5.40
CA ARG A 194 13.56 -2.61 -5.97
C ARG A 194 14.33 -1.61 -5.09
N ALA A 195 14.16 -1.67 -3.77
CA ALA A 195 14.87 -0.81 -2.83
C ALA A 195 16.38 -1.06 -2.90
N ILE A 196 16.81 -2.31 -3.06
CA ILE A 196 18.23 -2.66 -3.28
C ILE A 196 18.74 -2.01 -4.57
N TRP A 197 18.00 -2.15 -5.67
CA TRP A 197 18.36 -1.53 -6.95
C TRP A 197 18.46 0.00 -6.85
N VAL A 198 17.46 0.64 -6.25
CA VAL A 198 17.43 2.09 -6.04
C VAL A 198 18.59 2.54 -5.14
N THR A 199 18.89 1.79 -4.07
CA THR A 199 20.02 2.11 -3.17
C THR A 199 21.35 2.00 -3.89
N LEU A 200 21.54 0.98 -4.74
CA LEU A 200 22.75 0.83 -5.56
C LEU A 200 22.90 2.00 -6.53
N LEU A 201 21.81 2.40 -7.20
CA LEU A 201 21.82 3.54 -8.12
C LEU A 201 22.17 4.85 -7.39
N VAL A 202 21.58 5.09 -6.21
CA VAL A 202 21.90 6.23 -5.35
C VAL A 202 23.39 6.21 -4.97
N ALA A 203 23.90 5.09 -4.47
CA ALA A 203 25.30 4.97 -4.08
C ALA A 203 26.25 5.23 -5.25
N ALA A 204 25.95 4.69 -6.44
CA ALA A 204 26.75 4.90 -7.65
C ALA A 204 26.78 6.37 -8.08
N CYS A 205 25.61 7.03 -8.14
CA CYS A 205 25.52 8.44 -8.51
C CYS A 205 26.22 9.35 -7.48
N VAL A 206 26.03 9.11 -6.19
CA VAL A 206 26.70 9.87 -5.11
C VAL A 206 28.21 9.70 -5.18
N ALA A 207 28.70 8.47 -5.35
CA ALA A 207 30.13 8.20 -5.48
C ALA A 207 30.71 8.92 -6.71
N ALA A 208 30.04 8.83 -7.87
CA ALA A 208 30.47 9.49 -9.09
C ALA A 208 30.56 11.03 -8.93
N LEU A 209 29.52 11.67 -8.39
CA LEU A 209 29.50 13.11 -8.15
C LEU A 209 30.55 13.54 -7.13
N THR A 210 30.67 12.81 -6.03
CA THR A 210 31.66 13.12 -4.99
C THR A 210 33.09 12.99 -5.52
N LEU A 211 33.38 11.92 -6.26
CA LEU A 211 34.69 11.70 -6.86
C LEU A 211 35.01 12.74 -7.94
N LEU A 212 34.03 13.17 -8.73
CA LEU A 212 34.21 14.24 -9.72
C LEU A 212 34.65 15.54 -9.03
N PHE A 213 33.89 16.02 -8.05
CA PHE A 213 34.21 17.28 -7.35
C PHE A 213 35.47 17.17 -6.47
N TRP A 214 35.78 15.97 -5.97
CA TRP A 214 37.02 15.73 -5.26
C TRP A 214 38.22 15.70 -6.22
N ALA A 215 38.13 15.05 -7.38
CA ALA A 215 39.26 14.87 -8.30
C ALA A 215 39.71 16.18 -8.95
N VAL A 216 38.76 17.05 -9.32
CA VAL A 216 39.02 18.32 -10.02
C VAL A 216 40.03 19.19 -9.26
N PRO A 217 41.12 19.66 -9.92
CA PRO A 217 42.07 20.58 -9.30
C PRO A 217 41.39 21.91 -8.98
N GLY A 218 41.72 22.51 -7.82
CA GLY A 218 41.24 23.84 -7.49
C GLY A 218 42.02 24.90 -8.27
N TYR A 219 41.36 26.00 -8.59
CA TYR A 219 41.99 27.20 -9.11
C TYR A 219 41.31 28.39 -8.49
N ARG A 220 42.10 29.29 -7.88
CA ARG A 220 41.56 30.48 -7.24
C ARG A 220 41.23 31.53 -8.29
N LEU A 221 39.93 31.75 -8.52
CA LEU A 221 39.41 32.82 -9.38
C LEU A 221 39.61 34.21 -8.74
#